data_AF-I3V3Q1-F1
#
_entry.id   AF-I3V3Q1-F1
#
_cell.length_a   1.000
_cell.length_b   1.000
_cell.length_c   1.000
_cell.angle_alpha   90.00
_cell.angle_beta   90.00
_cell.angle_gamma   90.00
#
_symmetry.space_group_name_H-M   'P 1'
#
loop_
_entity.id
_entity.type
_entity.pdbx_description
1 polymer ?
#
loop_
_entity_poly.entity_id
_entity_poly.type
_entity_poly.pdbx_seq_one_letter_code
_entity_poly.pdbx_strand_id
1 'polypeptide(L)'
;MVAQSLRNSQLIYNINSGLIKEIVMLRPEDFPNAIAFAFEAVGGIGAAAKVCGRSYQALNKWRLAGSLPRTDYTGETNYAECLAIAAEQKGNPFDASWLLEVAAPQKQRPI
;
A
#
# COMPACT_ATOMS: atom_id res chain seq x y z
N MET A 1 -23.81 -4.95 38.61
CA MET A 1 -23.58 -3.68 37.87
C MET A 1 -22.66 -3.99 36.70
N VAL A 2 -23.22 -3.78 35.51
CA VAL A 2 -22.60 -3.89 34.19
C VAL A 2 -21.40 -2.94 34.04
N ALA A 3 -20.29 -3.44 33.51
CA ALA A 3 -19.50 -2.82 32.44
C ALA A 3 -18.19 -3.61 32.23
N GLN A 4 -18.31 -4.68 31.45
CA GLN A 4 -17.25 -5.13 30.55
C GLN A 4 -16.81 -3.91 29.70
N SER A 5 -15.58 -3.40 29.83
CA SER A 5 -15.07 -2.37 28.91
C SER A 5 -13.55 -2.37 28.84
N LEU A 6 -13.03 -3.41 28.18
CA LEU A 6 -12.02 -3.33 27.11
C LEU A 6 -10.99 -2.18 27.20
N ARG A 7 -10.15 -2.13 28.24
CA ARG A 7 -8.96 -1.26 28.25
C ARG A 7 -7.64 -1.92 28.65
N ASN A 8 -7.62 -3.24 28.80
CA ASN A 8 -6.40 -3.98 29.15
C ASN A 8 -5.94 -4.96 28.05
N SER A 9 -6.29 -4.71 26.79
CA SER A 9 -5.77 -5.47 25.64
C SER A 9 -4.42 -4.95 25.13
N GLN A 10 -3.58 -4.38 26.00
CA GLN A 10 -2.17 -4.12 25.70
C GLN A 10 -1.21 -4.90 26.63
N LEU A 11 -1.72 -5.75 27.54
CA LEU A 11 -0.88 -6.47 28.51
C LEU A 11 -0.86 -8.01 28.37
N ILE A 12 -1.32 -8.57 27.25
CA ILE A 12 -1.33 -10.03 27.01
C ILE A 12 -0.48 -10.49 25.81
N TYR A 13 0.59 -9.77 25.47
CA TYR A 13 1.54 -10.20 24.43
C TYR A 13 2.98 -10.24 24.92
N ASN A 14 3.24 -10.94 26.03
CA ASN A 14 4.57 -11.44 26.27
C ASN A 14 4.59 -12.70 27.16
N ILE A 15 4.43 -13.89 26.56
CA ILE A 15 4.83 -15.15 27.19
C ILE A 15 5.26 -16.15 26.07
N ASN A 16 6.56 -16.39 25.95
CA ASN A 16 7.19 -17.61 25.40
C ASN A 16 7.00 -17.97 23.91
N SER A 17 7.62 -17.21 23.01
CA SER A 17 8.17 -17.74 21.76
C SER A 17 9.27 -16.79 21.27
N GLY A 18 10.46 -17.30 20.97
CA GLY A 18 11.61 -16.53 20.46
C GLY A 18 11.39 -15.99 19.04
N LEU A 19 10.34 -15.20 18.82
CA LEU A 19 9.95 -14.66 17.52
C LEU A 19 9.25 -13.30 17.70
N ILE A 20 10.01 -12.27 18.03
CA ILE A 20 9.54 -10.88 17.91
C ILE A 20 10.60 -10.09 17.16
N LYS A 21 10.70 -10.38 15.86
CA LYS A 21 11.02 -9.30 14.94
C LYS A 21 9.79 -8.38 15.03
N GLU A 22 9.95 -7.15 15.49
CA GLU A 22 8.99 -6.11 15.18
C GLU A 22 8.82 -6.14 13.65
N ILE A 23 7.76 -6.80 13.18
CA ILE A 23 7.30 -6.69 11.82
C ILE A 23 6.76 -5.27 11.76
N VAL A 24 7.63 -4.31 11.45
CA VAL A 24 7.23 -2.95 11.09
C VAL A 24 6.51 -3.09 9.75
N MET A 25 5.25 -3.52 9.80
CA MET A 25 4.36 -3.57 8.66
C MET A 25 4.10 -2.12 8.26
N LEU A 26 4.35 -1.79 7.00
CA LEU A 26 4.07 -0.44 6.50
C LEU A 26 2.58 -0.16 6.62
N ARG A 27 2.22 1.08 6.99
CA ARG A 27 0.84 1.51 7.10
C ARG A 27 0.55 2.62 6.08
N PRO A 28 -0.56 2.56 5.32
CA PRO A 28 -0.87 3.55 4.29
C PRO A 28 -0.89 5.00 4.80
N GLU A 29 -1.32 5.22 6.04
CA GLU A 29 -1.43 6.54 6.67
C GLU A 29 -0.07 7.23 6.93
N ASP A 30 1.03 6.48 6.90
CA ASP A 30 2.38 7.02 7.09
C ASP A 30 2.93 7.66 5.78
N PHE A 31 2.17 7.63 4.68
CA PHE A 31 2.59 8.07 3.34
C PHE A 31 1.72 9.20 2.78
N PRO A 32 2.28 10.06 1.89
CA PRO A 32 1.53 11.19 1.33
C PRO A 32 0.37 10.78 0.41
N ASN A 33 0.37 9.54 -0.11
CA ASN A 33 -0.74 8.93 -0.82
C ASN A 33 -0.54 7.41 -0.92
N ALA A 34 -1.60 6.71 -1.34
CA ALA A 34 -1.61 5.26 -1.48
C ALA A 34 -0.60 4.73 -2.52
N ILE A 35 -0.27 5.50 -3.56
CA ILE A 35 0.76 5.12 -4.53
C ILE A 35 2.14 5.09 -3.89
N ALA A 36 2.47 6.10 -3.07
CA ALA A 36 3.73 6.13 -2.33
C ALA A 36 3.84 4.94 -1.37
N PHE A 37 2.76 4.65 -0.62
CA PHE A 37 2.68 3.44 0.21
C PHE A 37 2.92 2.16 -0.62
N ALA A 38 2.18 1.98 -1.72
CA ALA A 38 2.29 0.77 -2.55
C ALA A 38 3.70 0.58 -3.12
N PHE A 39 4.38 1.66 -3.49
CA PHE A 39 5.77 1.59 -3.95
C PHE A 39 6.72 1.18 -2.83
N GLU A 40 6.59 1.73 -1.63
CA GLU A 40 7.44 1.32 -0.49
C GLU A 40 7.16 -0.12 -0.05
N ALA A 41 5.89 -0.54 -0.09
CA ALA A 41 5.47 -1.91 0.22
C ALA A 41 6.14 -2.97 -0.66
N VAL A 42 6.43 -2.64 -1.93
CA VAL A 42 7.18 -3.54 -2.84
C VAL A 42 8.71 -3.39 -2.76
N GLY A 43 9.24 -2.49 -1.92
CA GLY A 43 10.67 -2.21 -1.78
C GLY A 43 11.15 -0.96 -2.51
N GLY A 44 10.27 0.03 -2.68
CA GLY A 44 10.54 1.34 -3.27
C GLY A 44 10.20 1.44 -4.76
N ILE A 45 10.18 2.67 -5.26
CA ILE A 45 9.80 3.02 -6.65
C ILE A 45 10.62 2.28 -7.72
N GLY A 46 11.89 1.96 -7.47
CA GLY A 46 12.73 1.21 -8.41
C GLY A 46 12.31 -0.26 -8.54
N ALA A 47 11.87 -0.88 -7.45
CA ALA A 47 11.29 -2.23 -7.45
C ALA A 47 9.91 -2.22 -8.12
N ALA A 48 9.06 -1.26 -7.76
CA ALA A 48 7.76 -1.05 -8.40
C ALA A 48 7.89 -0.87 -9.93
N ALA A 49 8.91 -0.15 -10.40
CA ALA A 49 9.12 0.09 -11.83
C ALA A 49 9.38 -1.23 -12.59
N LYS A 50 10.16 -2.13 -11.98
CA LYS A 50 10.44 -3.47 -12.52
C LYS A 50 9.17 -4.34 -12.52
N VAL A 51 8.43 -4.35 -11.41
CA VAL A 51 7.15 -5.08 -11.26
C VAL A 51 6.15 -4.64 -12.34
N CYS A 52 6.03 -3.34 -12.56
CA CYS A 52 5.10 -2.79 -13.54
C CYS A 52 5.64 -2.78 -14.98
N GLY A 53 6.90 -3.16 -15.23
CA GLY A 53 7.51 -3.06 -16.56
C GLY A 53 7.52 -1.63 -17.12
N ARG A 54 7.67 -0.61 -16.26
CA ARG A 54 7.65 0.81 -16.63
C ARG A 54 8.90 1.54 -16.17
N SER A 55 9.14 2.73 -16.72
CA SER A 55 10.28 3.54 -16.30
C SER A 55 10.05 4.14 -14.90
N TYR A 56 11.15 4.38 -14.18
CA TYR A 56 11.13 5.13 -12.91
C TYR A 56 10.37 6.46 -13.04
N GLN A 57 10.58 7.17 -14.15
CA GLN A 57 9.91 8.45 -14.42
C GLN A 57 8.39 8.31 -14.54
N ALA A 58 7.89 7.24 -15.16
CA ALA A 58 6.47 6.97 -15.25
C ALA A 58 5.86 6.76 -13.86
N LEU A 59 6.50 5.95 -13.02
CA LEU A 59 6.04 5.74 -11.65
C LEU A 59 6.15 7.00 -10.79
N ASN A 60 7.19 7.81 -10.97
CA ASN A 60 7.30 9.06 -10.22
C ASN A 60 6.15 10.01 -10.58
N LYS A 61 5.67 10.01 -11.83
CA LYS A 61 4.46 10.75 -12.22
C LYS A 61 3.21 10.21 -11.51
N TRP A 62 3.04 8.89 -11.41
CA TRP A 62 1.93 8.28 -10.68
C TRP A 62 1.95 8.65 -9.20
N ARG A 63 3.13 8.61 -8.57
CA ARG A 63 3.32 9.00 -7.17
C ARG A 63 2.99 10.47 -6.93
N LEU A 64 3.44 11.37 -7.81
CA LEU A 64 3.14 12.81 -7.73
C LEU A 64 1.66 13.09 -7.96
N ALA A 65 1.03 12.36 -8.88
CA ALA A 65 -0.40 12.46 -9.16
C ALA A 65 -1.27 11.75 -8.12
N GLY A 66 -0.67 10.93 -7.24
CA GLY A 66 -1.39 10.07 -6.29
C GLY A 66 -2.34 9.07 -6.97
N SER A 67 -2.11 8.74 -8.24
CA SER A 67 -3.03 7.91 -9.03
C SER A 67 -2.32 6.96 -9.99
N LEU A 68 -2.95 5.79 -10.20
CA LEU A 68 -2.58 4.84 -11.24
C LEU A 68 -2.99 5.35 -12.63
N PRO A 69 -2.37 4.86 -13.72
CA PRO A 69 -2.76 5.24 -15.07
C PRO A 69 -4.18 4.77 -15.38
N ARG A 70 -4.89 5.50 -16.26
CA ARG A 70 -6.26 5.17 -16.71
C ARG A 70 -6.42 3.70 -17.13
N THR A 71 -5.38 3.12 -17.72
CA THR A 71 -5.36 1.75 -18.23
C THR A 71 -5.63 0.69 -17.16
N ASP A 72 -5.34 0.97 -15.89
CA ASP A 72 -5.67 0.06 -14.78
C ASP A 72 -7.18 0.02 -14.50
N TYR A 73 -7.86 1.14 -14.69
CA TYR A 73 -9.31 1.25 -14.50
C TYR A 73 -10.11 0.70 -15.68
N THR A 74 -9.50 0.64 -16.87
CA THR A 74 -10.13 0.06 -18.06
C THR A 74 -9.71 -1.38 -18.35
N GLY A 75 -8.90 -1.99 -17.48
CA GLY A 75 -8.45 -3.37 -17.62
C GLY A 75 -7.44 -3.62 -18.75
N GLU A 76 -6.89 -2.56 -19.34
CA GLU A 76 -5.78 -2.66 -20.30
C GLU A 76 -4.47 -3.03 -19.58
N THR A 77 -4.35 -2.70 -18.30
CA THR A 77 -3.24 -3.05 -17.41
C THR A 77 -3.75 -3.51 -16.05
N ASN A 78 -2.88 -4.14 -15.26
CA ASN A 78 -3.18 -4.65 -13.92
C ASN A 78 -2.06 -4.31 -12.92
N TYR A 79 -1.58 -3.08 -12.92
CA TYR A 79 -0.50 -2.64 -12.04
C TYR A 79 -0.87 -2.74 -10.55
N ALA A 80 -2.11 -2.44 -10.18
CA ALA A 80 -2.55 -2.59 -8.79
C ALA A 80 -2.37 -4.02 -8.28
N GLU A 81 -2.75 -5.02 -9.09
CA GLU A 81 -2.59 -6.44 -8.79
C GLU A 81 -1.12 -6.84 -8.74
N CYS A 82 -0.32 -6.45 -9.74
CA CYS A 82 1.10 -6.72 -9.76
C CYS A 82 1.82 -6.17 -8.51
N LEU A 83 1.49 -4.96 -8.09
CA LEU A 83 2.06 -4.34 -6.90
C LEU A 83 1.61 -5.05 -5.61
N ALA A 84 0.34 -5.43 -5.49
CA ALA A 84 -0.19 -6.16 -4.33
C ALA A 84 0.54 -7.50 -4.13
N ILE A 85 0.68 -8.28 -5.20
CA ILE A 85 1.40 -9.58 -5.18
C ILE A 85 2.87 -9.38 -4.77
N ALA A 86 3.54 -8.38 -5.36
CA ALA A 86 4.93 -8.10 -5.03
C ALA A 86 5.11 -7.62 -3.58
N ALA A 87 4.14 -6.88 -3.03
CA ALA A 87 4.17 -6.37 -1.68
C ALA A 87 3.92 -7.47 -0.64
N GLU A 88 3.02 -8.41 -0.94
CA GLU A 88 2.81 -9.62 -0.13
C GLU A 88 4.11 -10.44 0.01
N GLN A 89 4.85 -10.62 -1.09
CA GLN A 89 6.16 -11.28 -1.08
C GLN A 89 7.21 -10.56 -0.21
N LYS A 90 7.00 -9.27 0.09
CA LYS A 90 7.84 -8.45 0.97
C LYS A 90 7.32 -8.35 2.41
N GLY A 91 6.18 -8.97 2.71
CA GLY A 91 5.54 -8.90 4.03
C GLY A 91 4.74 -7.62 4.27
N ASN A 92 4.38 -6.88 3.21
CA ASN A 92 3.53 -5.69 3.27
C ASN A 92 2.27 -5.85 2.40
N PRO A 93 1.42 -6.86 2.64
CA PRO A 93 0.26 -7.11 1.81
C PRO A 93 -0.74 -5.94 1.86
N PHE A 94 -1.38 -5.67 0.72
CA PHE A 94 -2.53 -4.79 0.61
C PHE A 94 -3.45 -5.29 -0.50
N ASP A 95 -4.72 -4.86 -0.48
CA ASP A 95 -5.71 -5.26 -1.48
C ASP A 95 -5.60 -4.39 -2.75
N ALA A 96 -5.62 -5.03 -3.94
CA ALA A 96 -5.51 -4.33 -5.21
C ALA A 96 -6.74 -3.47 -5.53
N SER A 97 -7.94 -3.92 -5.17
CA SER A 97 -9.18 -3.16 -5.35
C SER A 97 -9.22 -1.94 -4.44
N TRP A 98 -8.71 -2.06 -3.21
CA TRP A 98 -8.49 -0.91 -2.32
C TRP A 98 -7.57 0.11 -2.98
N LEU A 99 -6.43 -0.31 -3.54
CA LEU A 99 -5.50 0.61 -4.19
C LEU A 99 -6.15 1.35 -5.37
N LEU A 100 -6.94 0.65 -6.20
CA LEU A 100 -7.69 1.26 -7.31
C LEU A 100 -8.71 2.30 -6.80
N GLU A 101 -9.46 1.97 -5.75
CA GLU A 101 -10.46 2.88 -5.18
C GLU A 101 -9.82 4.17 -4.66
N VAL A 102 -8.77 4.05 -3.83
CA VAL A 102 -8.16 5.21 -3.19
C VAL A 102 -7.24 6.02 -4.12
N ALA A 103 -6.68 5.38 -5.14
CA ALA A 103 -5.79 6.02 -6.12
C ALA A 103 -6.50 6.40 -7.43
N ALA A 104 -7.84 6.42 -7.43
CA ALA A 104 -8.62 6.88 -8.57
C ALA A 104 -8.24 8.32 -8.94
N PRO A 105 -8.06 8.64 -10.24
CA PRO A 105 -7.74 9.98 -10.68
C PRO A 105 -8.79 10.99 -10.19
N GLN A 106 -8.40 11.86 -9.28
CA GLN A 106 -9.29 12.93 -8.82
C GLN A 106 -9.50 13.93 -9.97
N LYS A 107 -10.73 14.39 -10.16
CA LYS A 107 -10.99 15.52 -11.06
C LYS A 107 -10.14 16.69 -10.59
N GLN A 108 -9.18 17.13 -11.41
CA GLN A 108 -8.45 18.36 -11.14
C GLN A 108 -9.47 19.47 -10.90
N ARG A 109 -9.38 20.11 -9.74
CA ARG A 109 -10.21 21.27 -9.43
C ARG A 109 -9.87 22.35 -10.47
N PRO A 110 -10.87 22.94 -11.16
CA PRO A 110 -10.60 24.06 -12.05
C PRO A 110 -9.87 25.15 -11.26
N ILE A 111 -8.81 25.70 -11.88
CA ILE A 111 -8.11 26.90 -11.42
C ILE A 111 -8.99 28.13 -11.58
#